data_AF-A0A658NJA8-F1
#
_entry.id   AF-A0A658NJA8-F1
#
_cell.length_a   1.000
_cell.length_b   1.000
_cell.length_c   1.000
_cell.angle_alpha   90.00
_cell.angle_beta   90.00
_cell.angle_gamma   90.00
#
_symmetry.space_group_name_H-M   'P 1'
#
loop_
_entity.id
_entity.type
_entity.pdbx_description
1 polymer ?
#
loop_
_entity_poly.entity_id
_entity_poly.type
_entity_poly.pdbx_seq_one_letter_code
_entity_poly.pdbx_strand_id
1 'polypeptide(L)'
;QRQFDFKNLVGKSDSQAIAARENFFTKAPEPSQAFASPKIQYLQIHDSYIVVQDEEGFMIVDQHALHERIMYEELCRRLASDQSS
;
A
#
# COMPACT_ATOMS: atom_id res chain seq x y z
N GLN A 1 -9.67 4.62 26.03
CA GLN A 1 -8.38 4.32 25.37
C GLN A 1 -8.29 2.82 25.21
N ARG A 2 -8.48 2.29 23.99
CA ARG A 2 -8.36 0.84 23.72
C ARG A 2 -6.93 0.57 23.27
N GLN A 3 -6.22 -0.25 24.03
CA GLN A 3 -4.85 -0.64 23.80
C GLN A 3 -4.85 -1.82 22.81
N PHE A 4 -4.20 -1.65 21.66
CA PHE A 4 -3.97 -2.75 20.72
C PHE A 4 -2.80 -3.60 21.23
N ASP A 5 -3.02 -4.90 21.37
CA ASP A 5 -2.02 -5.84 21.89
C ASP A 5 -1.15 -6.38 20.74
N PHE A 6 0.02 -5.77 20.54
CA PHE A 6 0.98 -6.11 19.48
C PHE A 6 1.69 -7.47 19.65
N LYS A 7 1.42 -8.20 20.75
CA LYS A 7 2.14 -9.43 21.11
C LYS A 7 1.95 -10.58 20.12
N ASN A 8 0.89 -10.58 19.30
CA ASN A 8 0.66 -11.63 18.31
C ASN A 8 1.35 -11.40 16.95
N LEU A 9 2.06 -10.29 16.75
CA LEU A 9 2.84 -10.03 15.52
C LEU A 9 4.30 -10.48 15.62
N VAL A 10 4.82 -10.73 16.82
CA VAL A 10 6.21 -11.14 17.04
C VAL A 10 6.29 -12.67 16.91
N GLY A 11 6.39 -13.18 15.67
CA GLY A 11 6.55 -14.64 15.50
C GLY A 11 6.70 -15.21 14.09
N LYS A 12 6.72 -14.41 13.02
CA LYS A 12 7.04 -14.93 11.67
C LYS A 12 8.39 -14.38 11.22
N SER A 13 9.28 -15.26 10.79
CA SER A 13 10.65 -14.93 10.37
C SER A 13 10.67 -13.92 9.23
N ASP A 14 11.66 -13.02 9.25
CA ASP A 14 11.79 -11.87 8.35
C ASP A 14 11.68 -12.23 6.85
N SER A 15 12.15 -13.41 6.44
CA SER A 15 12.05 -13.88 5.05
C SER A 15 10.61 -14.13 4.57
N GLN A 16 9.69 -14.53 5.46
CA GLN A 16 8.28 -14.74 5.07
C GLN A 16 7.51 -13.41 4.98
N ALA A 17 7.89 -12.43 5.80
CA ALA A 17 7.30 -11.09 5.75
C ALA A 17 7.71 -10.35 4.46
N ILE A 18 8.95 -10.51 4.00
CA ILE A 18 9.45 -9.90 2.76
C ILE A 18 8.78 -10.54 1.52
N ALA A 19 8.68 -11.88 1.47
CA ALA A 19 8.03 -12.56 0.35
C ALA A 19 6.52 -12.24 0.23
N ALA A 20 5.84 -12.06 1.37
CA ALA A 20 4.44 -11.63 1.37
C ALA A 20 4.27 -10.23 0.76
N ARG A 21 5.17 -9.28 1.08
CA ARG A 21 5.12 -7.90 0.56
C ARG A 21 5.18 -7.82 -0.97
N GLU A 22 6.03 -8.62 -1.61
CA GLU A 22 6.22 -8.60 -3.07
C GLU A 22 4.97 -9.11 -3.85
N ASN A 23 4.23 -10.06 -3.28
CA ASN A 23 3.05 -10.62 -3.93
C ASN A 23 1.84 -9.67 -3.93
N PHE A 24 1.74 -8.75 -2.97
CA PHE A 24 0.63 -7.80 -2.89
C PHE A 24 0.65 -6.75 -4.02
N PHE A 25 1.81 -6.40 -4.57
CA PHE A 25 1.95 -5.36 -5.60
C PHE A 25 1.85 -5.87 -7.05
N THR A 26 1.91 -7.19 -7.29
CA THR A 26 2.05 -7.76 -8.65
C THR A 26 0.81 -8.46 -9.19
N LYS A 27 -0.26 -8.62 -8.40
CA LYS A 27 -1.50 -9.25 -8.89
C LYS A 27 -2.32 -8.26 -9.71
N ALA A 28 -2.21 -8.34 -11.04
CA ALA A 28 -3.05 -7.59 -11.96
C ALA A 28 -4.54 -8.04 -11.81
N PRO A 29 -5.51 -7.12 -11.82
CA PRO A 29 -6.92 -7.48 -11.77
C PRO A 29 -7.40 -8.04 -13.11
N GLU A 30 -7.97 -9.26 -13.09
CA GLU A 30 -8.61 -9.91 -14.24
C GLU A 30 -9.88 -9.15 -14.68
N PRO A 31 -10.04 -8.83 -15.98
CA PRO A 31 -11.12 -7.94 -16.44
C PRO A 31 -12.39 -8.75 -16.76
N SER A 32 -13.17 -9.11 -15.74
CA SER A 32 -14.53 -9.62 -15.95
C SER A 32 -15.34 -9.60 -14.66
N GLN A 33 -15.82 -8.42 -14.25
CA GLN A 33 -17.06 -8.28 -13.48
C GLN A 33 -17.49 -6.82 -13.47
N ALA A 34 -18.77 -6.57 -13.78
CA ALA A 34 -19.36 -5.24 -13.76
C ALA A 34 -19.16 -4.59 -12.38
N PHE A 35 -18.27 -3.61 -12.29
CA PHE A 35 -17.97 -2.92 -11.06
C PHE A 35 -19.15 -2.00 -10.69
N ALA A 36 -20.09 -2.49 -9.90
CA ALA A 36 -20.70 -1.62 -8.91
C ALA A 36 -19.53 -0.99 -8.17
N SER A 37 -19.30 0.32 -8.30
CA SER A 37 -18.11 0.96 -7.73
C SER A 37 -18.04 0.55 -6.26
N PRO A 38 -17.07 -0.30 -5.86
CA PRO A 38 -17.03 -0.77 -4.50
C PRO A 38 -16.90 0.47 -3.65
N LYS A 39 -17.82 0.65 -2.69
CA LYS A 39 -17.74 1.77 -1.78
C LYS A 39 -16.48 1.55 -0.96
N ILE A 40 -15.38 2.19 -1.36
CA ILE A 40 -14.08 2.01 -0.72
C ILE A 40 -14.25 2.46 0.73
N GLN A 41 -14.18 1.50 1.65
CA GLN A 41 -14.25 1.77 3.07
C GLN A 41 -12.82 2.01 3.55
N TYR A 42 -12.52 3.27 3.85
CA TYR A 42 -11.22 3.67 4.38
C TYR A 42 -11.37 4.53 5.65
N LEU A 43 -10.32 4.51 6.47
CA LEU A 43 -10.16 5.34 7.66
C LEU A 43 -8.81 6.04 7.62
N GLN A 44 -8.81 7.34 7.87
CA GLN A 44 -7.57 8.11 8.05
C GLN A 44 -7.25 8.26 9.54
N ILE A 45 -5.98 8.06 9.88
CA ILE A 45 -5.48 8.18 11.26
C ILE A 45 -4.39 9.25 11.29
N HIS A 46 -4.60 10.26 12.13
CA HIS A 46 -3.64 11.34 12.43
C HIS A 46 -2.98 11.97 11.19
N ASP A 47 -3.68 11.99 10.05
CA ASP A 47 -3.12 12.54 8.79
C ASP A 47 -1.77 11.92 8.39
N SER A 48 -1.56 10.65 8.76
CA SER A 48 -0.31 9.94 8.49
C SER A 48 -0.56 8.57 7.85
N TYR A 49 -1.66 7.92 8.19
CA TYR A 49 -2.00 6.58 7.71
C TYR A 49 -3.40 6.53 7.11
N ILE A 50 -3.53 5.75 6.04
CA ILE A 50 -4.81 5.33 5.47
C ILE A 50 -4.96 3.84 5.71
N VAL A 51 -6.07 3.45 6.34
CA VAL A 51 -6.46 2.05 6.53
C VAL A 51 -7.60 1.74 5.58
N VAL A 52 -7.49 0.68 4.79
CA VAL A 52 -8.51 0.25 3.83
C VAL A 52 -8.90 -1.19 4.15
N GLN A 53 -10.19 -1.49 4.09
CA GLN A 53 -10.67 -2.88 4.19
C GLN A 53 -10.48 -3.60 2.84
N ASP A 54 -9.93 -4.81 2.90
CA ASP A 54 -9.79 -5.72 1.76
C ASP A 54 -10.52 -7.04 2.03
N GLU A 55 -10.71 -7.89 1.01
CA GLU A 55 -11.46 -9.15 1.11
C GLU A 55 -10.90 -10.09 2.20
N GLU A 56 -9.59 -10.07 2.41
CA GLU A 56 -8.90 -10.95 3.36
C GLU A 56 -8.51 -10.26 4.68
N GLY A 57 -8.76 -8.94 4.82
CA GLY A 57 -8.35 -8.19 6.00
C GLY A 57 -8.32 -6.67 5.82
N PHE A 58 -7.19 -6.05 6.13
CA PHE A 58 -7.00 -4.61 5.98
C PHE A 58 -5.59 -4.28 5.51
N MET A 59 -5.48 -3.22 4.72
CA MET A 59 -4.22 -2.64 4.28
C MET A 59 -3.99 -1.33 5.02
N ILE A 60 -2.76 -1.10 5.50
CA ILE A 60 -2.34 0.19 6.08
C ILE A 60 -1.30 0.81 5.15
N VAL A 61 -1.54 2.04 4.74
CA VAL A 61 -0.67 2.83 3.87
C VAL A 61 -0.06 3.97 4.68
N ASP A 62 1.26 4.05 4.72
CA ASP A 62 1.98 5.25 5.16
C ASP A 62 1.94 6.29 4.03
N GLN A 63 1.23 7.38 4.28
CA GLN A 63 1.03 8.41 3.27
C GLN A 63 2.32 9.18 2.97
N HIS A 64 3.18 9.40 3.98
CA HIS A 64 4.40 10.20 3.81
C HIS A 64 5.39 9.47 2.90
N ALA A 65 5.65 8.20 3.21
CA ALA A 65 6.55 7.37 2.40
C ALA A 65 6.02 7.18 0.96
N LEU A 66 4.70 6.99 0.80
CA LEU A 66 4.09 6.87 -0.52
C LEU A 66 4.22 8.18 -1.32
N HIS A 67 3.95 9.32 -0.69
CA HIS A 67 4.04 10.62 -1.34
C HIS A 67 5.47 10.94 -1.79
N GLU A 68 6.45 10.71 -0.92
CA GLU A 68 7.87 10.87 -1.26
C GLU A 68 8.29 9.97 -2.43
N ARG A 69 7.82 8.72 -2.44
CA ARG A 69 8.10 7.78 -3.54
C ARG A 69 7.55 8.28 -4.88
N ILE A 70 6.31 8.78 -4.89
CA ILE A 70 5.69 9.33 -6.10
C ILE A 70 6.47 10.54 -6.62
N MET A 71 6.81 11.48 -5.74
CA MET A 71 7.59 12.67 -6.10
C MET A 71 8.96 12.29 -6.67
N TYR A 72 9.64 11.32 -6.06
CA TYR A 72 10.92 10.81 -6.56
C TYR A 72 10.80 10.19 -7.95
N GLU A 73 9.81 9.30 -8.16
CA GLU A 73 9.59 8.66 -9.46
C GLU A 73 9.24 9.67 -10.56
N GLU A 74 8.47 10.70 -10.23
CA GLU A 74 8.19 11.80 -11.16
C GLU A 74 9.45 12.58 -11.54
N LEU A 75 10.29 12.92 -10.55
CA LEU A 75 11.56 13.60 -10.80
C LEU A 75 12.47 12.74 -11.69
N CYS A 76 12.61 11.45 -11.40
CA CYS A 76 13.40 10.53 -12.22
C CYS A 76 12.90 10.45 -13.66
N ARG A 77 11.58 10.39 -13.88
CA ARG A 77 10.99 10.37 -15.22
C ARG A 77 11.32 11.65 -16.00
N ARG A 78 11.23 12.82 -15.36
CA ARG A 78 11.55 14.11 -16.00
C ARG A 78 13.02 14.20 -16.40
N LEU A 79 13.93 13.78 -15.51
CA LEU A 79 15.36 13.75 -15.81
C LEU A 79 15.69 12.77 -16.94
N ALA A 80 15.03 11.61 -16.96
CA ALA A 80 15.23 10.63 -18.04
C ALA A 80 14.71 11.13 -19.40
N SER A 81 13.65 11.94 -19.44
CA SER A 81 13.16 12.56 -20.68
C SER A 81 14.01 13.75 -21.14
N ASP A 82 14.67 14.46 -20.22
CA ASP A 82 15.57 15.57 -20.57
C ASP A 82 16.87 15.07 -21.21
N GLN A 83 17.36 13.89 -20.80
CA GLN A 83 18.59 13.28 -21.33
C GLN A 83 18.44 12.63 -22.71
N SER A 84 17.20 12.52 -23.23
CA SER A 84 16.90 11.99 -24.55
C SER A 84 16.51 13.07 -25.58
N SER A 85 16.67 14.35 -25.22
CA SER A 85 16.49 15.52 -26.10
C SER A 85 17.81 16.12 -26.59
#